data_AF-A0A0N1IHW5-F1
#
_entry.id   AF-A0A0N1IHW5-F1
#
_cell.length_a   1.000
_cell.length_b   1.000
_cell.length_c   1.000
_cell.angle_alpha   90.00
_cell.angle_beta   90.00
_cell.angle_gamma   90.00
#
_symmetry.space_group_name_H-M   'P 1'
#
loop_
_entity.id
_entity.type
_entity.pdbx_description
1 polymer ?
#
loop_
_entity_poly.entity_id
_entity_poly.type
_entity_poly.pdbx_seq_one_letter_code
_entity_poly.pdbx_strand_id
1 'polypeptide(L)'
;MVYHKLSVTAVSVLTSASVWGILRGLETFAQKFYISDDINVRQKPELRINTSVVEDFPEYAHRGLLLDTGRHYISVPNILLTLDAMAMNKMNVFHWHIVDDQSFPYQSEKFPDLSLYGAYHSSMVYTKDNIEQIVEYARLRGIRVLPEFDVPGHTRSWGNAYPNILTPCYRGNEVVGLGPMNPIRNITYKMIRDLFHEMQTRFPDKYLHIGGDEVQMQCW
;
A
#
# COMPACT_ATOMS: atom_id res chain seq x y z
N MET A 1 4.33 19.64 -8.70
CA MET A 1 3.18 19.57 -9.62
C MET A 1 3.46 18.44 -10.62
N VAL A 2 2.58 17.45 -10.72
CA VAL A 2 2.70 16.38 -11.74
C VAL A 2 1.95 16.87 -12.97
N TYR A 3 2.65 17.10 -14.07
CA TYR A 3 2.08 17.66 -15.29
C TYR A 3 2.78 17.02 -16.48
N HIS A 4 2.08 16.82 -17.59
CA HIS A 4 2.71 16.42 -18.83
C HIS A 4 2.04 17.06 -20.05
N LYS A 5 2.85 17.23 -21.10
CA LYS A 5 2.39 17.62 -22.42
C LYS A 5 2.83 16.58 -23.46
N LEU A 6 1.87 16.03 -24.18
CA LEU A 6 2.07 15.04 -25.24
C LEU A 6 1.62 15.62 -26.58
N SER A 7 2.53 15.67 -27.56
CA SER A 7 2.24 16.00 -28.94
C SER A 7 2.42 14.76 -29.82
N VAL A 8 1.35 14.31 -30.46
CA VAL A 8 1.37 13.17 -31.39
C VAL A 8 1.36 13.71 -32.81
N THR A 9 2.46 13.50 -33.55
CA THR A 9 2.59 13.79 -34.99
C THR A 9 3.47 12.70 -35.63
N ALA A 10 3.96 12.90 -36.86
CA ALA A 10 4.99 12.04 -37.46
C ALA A 10 6.23 11.89 -36.53
N VAL A 11 6.56 12.94 -35.77
CA VAL A 11 7.49 12.88 -34.64
C VAL A 11 6.72 13.21 -33.37
N SER A 12 6.60 12.24 -32.46
CA SER A 12 5.87 12.42 -31.20
C SER A 12 6.80 12.88 -30.07
N VAL A 13 6.34 13.84 -29.28
CA VAL A 13 7.12 14.48 -28.22
C VAL A 13 6.32 14.47 -26.92
N LEU A 14 6.90 13.92 -25.86
CA LEU A 14 6.37 13.94 -24.49
C LEU A 14 7.30 14.76 -23.60
N THR A 15 6.76 15.77 -22.93
CA THR A 15 7.52 16.66 -22.03
C THR A 15 6.85 16.77 -20.66
N SER A 16 7.66 16.92 -19.62
CA SER A 16 7.21 17.14 -18.24
C SER A 16 8.37 17.74 -17.44
N ALA A 17 8.04 18.57 -16.44
CA ALA A 17 9.02 19.09 -15.48
C ALA A 17 9.53 18.04 -14.48
N SER A 18 8.87 16.88 -14.40
CA SER A 18 9.21 15.79 -13.48
C SER A 18 9.10 14.42 -14.15
N VAL A 19 9.96 13.48 -13.74
CA VAL A 19 9.86 12.07 -14.16
C VAL A 19 8.47 11.47 -13.89
N TRP A 20 7.77 11.91 -12.85
CA TRP A 20 6.42 11.44 -12.53
C TRP A 20 5.39 11.84 -13.59
N GLY A 21 5.51 13.02 -14.17
CA GLY A 21 4.66 13.44 -15.28
C GLY A 21 4.94 12.65 -16.55
N ILE A 22 6.21 12.29 -16.81
CA ILE A 22 6.56 11.40 -17.92
C ILE A 22 5.85 10.05 -17.79
N LEU A 23 5.86 9.43 -16.60
CA LEU A 23 5.14 8.17 -16.38
C LEU A 23 3.64 8.27 -16.68
N ARG A 24 2.99 9.38 -16.28
CA ARG A 24 1.56 9.59 -16.57
C ARG A 24 1.30 9.85 -18.05
N GLY A 25 2.20 10.55 -18.73
CA GLY A 25 2.11 10.79 -20.16
C GLY A 25 2.38 9.56 -21.01
N LEU A 26 3.23 8.63 -20.56
CA LEU A 26 3.43 7.34 -21.22
C LEU A 26 2.15 6.50 -21.18
N GLU A 27 1.43 6.49 -20.06
CA GLU A 27 0.13 5.81 -19.96
C GLU A 27 -0.90 6.45 -20.92
N THR A 28 -0.99 7.78 -20.93
CA THR A 28 -1.87 8.49 -21.88
C THR A 28 -1.48 8.18 -23.33
N PHE A 29 -0.18 8.11 -23.64
CA PHE A 29 0.28 7.77 -24.99
C PHE A 29 -0.10 6.33 -25.38
N ALA A 30 0.07 5.37 -24.47
CA ALA A 30 -0.31 3.97 -24.68
C ALA A 30 -1.82 3.82 -24.97
N GLN A 31 -2.67 4.53 -24.21
CA GLN A 31 -4.13 4.49 -24.38
C GLN A 31 -4.64 5.14 -25.67
N LYS A 32 -3.80 5.90 -26.39
CA LYS A 32 -4.20 6.55 -27.65
C LYS A 32 -4.04 5.66 -28.87
N PHE A 33 -3.32 4.56 -28.76
CA PHE A 33 -3.25 3.58 -29.82
C PHE A 33 -4.57 2.81 -29.91
N TYR A 34 -5.02 2.58 -31.13
CA TYR A 34 -6.21 1.77 -31.39
C TYR A 34 -5.99 0.89 -32.62
N ILE A 35 -6.67 -0.24 -32.66
CA ILE A 35 -6.67 -1.14 -33.81
C ILE A 35 -7.70 -0.63 -34.80
N SER A 36 -7.28 -0.35 -36.03
CA SER A 36 -8.15 0.11 -37.10
C SER A 36 -8.95 -1.05 -37.70
N ASP A 37 -10.25 -0.82 -37.94
CA ASP A 37 -11.13 -1.76 -38.66
C ASP A 37 -10.86 -1.77 -40.18
N ASP A 38 -10.17 -0.76 -40.70
CA ASP A 38 -9.73 -0.73 -42.09
C ASP A 38 -8.79 -1.89 -42.41
N ILE A 39 -9.20 -2.72 -43.37
CA ILE A 39 -8.40 -3.83 -43.89
C ILE A 39 -7.36 -3.26 -44.87
N ASN A 40 -6.08 -3.33 -44.52
CA ASN A 40 -5.02 -2.93 -45.45
C ASN A 40 -4.86 -3.94 -46.60
N VAL A 41 -4.02 -3.60 -47.59
CA VAL A 41 -3.74 -4.43 -48.78
C VAL A 41 -3.25 -5.85 -48.42
N ARG A 42 -2.80 -6.08 -47.18
CA ARG A 42 -2.30 -7.37 -46.66
C ARG A 42 -3.33 -8.12 -45.82
N GLN A 43 -4.59 -7.68 -45.78
CA GLN A 43 -5.67 -8.23 -44.97
C GLN A 43 -5.35 -8.32 -43.46
N LYS A 44 -4.59 -7.35 -42.92
CA LYS A 44 -4.26 -7.30 -41.49
C LYS A 44 -4.74 -5.99 -40.87
N PRO A 45 -5.26 -6.03 -39.63
CA PRO A 45 -5.57 -4.81 -38.90
C PRO A 45 -4.29 -4.01 -38.60
N GLU A 46 -4.41 -2.69 -38.63
CA GLU A 46 -3.29 -1.76 -38.39
C GLU A 46 -3.45 -1.05 -37.05
N LEU A 47 -2.35 -0.94 -36.31
CA LEU A 47 -2.30 -0.09 -35.12
C LEU A 47 -2.15 1.37 -35.54
N ARG A 48 -3.10 2.22 -35.14
CA ARG A 48 -3.13 3.65 -35.49
C ARG A 48 -3.15 4.52 -34.25
N ILE A 49 -2.80 5.79 -34.43
CA ILE A 49 -2.84 6.84 -33.41
C ILE A 49 -3.17 8.17 -34.09
N ASN A 50 -4.08 8.96 -33.52
CA ASN A 50 -4.49 10.24 -34.11
C ASN A 50 -3.54 11.37 -33.71
N THR A 51 -3.31 12.29 -34.66
CA THR A 51 -2.61 13.55 -34.39
C THR A 51 -3.38 14.33 -33.33
N SER A 52 -2.70 14.73 -32.26
CA SER A 52 -3.33 15.44 -31.14
C SER A 52 -2.28 16.07 -30.21
N VAL A 53 -2.71 17.07 -29.46
CA VAL A 53 -1.95 17.69 -28.37
C VAL A 53 -2.74 17.51 -27.08
N VAL A 54 -2.09 16.99 -26.03
CA VAL A 54 -2.66 16.79 -24.70
C VAL A 54 -1.81 17.54 -23.70
N GLU A 55 -2.44 18.36 -22.87
CA GLU A 55 -1.87 18.99 -21.67
C GLU A 55 -2.70 18.51 -20.48
N ASP A 56 -2.08 17.85 -19.52
CA ASP A 56 -2.82 17.13 -18.46
C ASP A 56 -2.08 17.20 -17.11
N PHE A 57 -2.88 17.30 -16.04
CA PHE A 57 -2.44 17.39 -14.64
C PHE A 57 -3.53 16.82 -13.72
N PRO A 58 -3.16 16.26 -12.55
CA PRO A 58 -4.14 15.77 -11.60
C PRO A 58 -4.77 16.93 -10.82
N GLU A 59 -6.09 16.89 -10.67
CA GLU A 59 -6.83 17.80 -9.78
C GLU A 59 -6.37 17.66 -8.32
N TYR A 60 -6.19 16.41 -7.86
CA TYR A 60 -5.78 16.09 -6.49
C TYR A 60 -4.42 15.42 -6.44
N ALA A 61 -3.56 15.88 -5.53
CA ALA A 61 -2.21 15.35 -5.37
C ALA A 61 -2.16 13.96 -4.72
N HIS A 62 -3.13 13.61 -3.88
CA HIS A 62 -3.23 12.30 -3.20
C HIS A 62 -4.37 11.48 -3.83
N ARG A 63 -4.03 10.41 -4.54
CA ARG A 63 -5.00 9.49 -5.18
C ARG A 63 -4.66 8.07 -4.76
N GLY A 64 -5.34 7.62 -3.70
CA GLY A 64 -4.99 6.42 -2.95
C GLY A 64 -5.87 5.20 -3.25
N LEU A 65 -5.26 4.02 -3.21
CA LEU A 65 -5.95 2.73 -3.12
C LEU A 65 -5.51 2.06 -1.82
N LEU A 66 -6.48 1.66 -0.98
CA LEU A 66 -6.22 0.88 0.22
C LEU A 66 -6.29 -0.61 -0.11
N LEU A 67 -5.27 -1.36 0.31
CA LEU A 67 -5.27 -2.83 0.28
C LEU A 67 -5.08 -3.37 1.69
N ASP A 68 -6.05 -4.17 2.13
CA ASP A 68 -6.06 -4.85 3.42
C ASP A 68 -5.42 -6.23 3.28
N THR A 69 -4.26 -6.40 3.93
CA THR A 69 -3.56 -7.68 4.04
C THR A 69 -3.61 -8.27 5.44
N GLY A 70 -4.28 -7.59 6.38
CA GLY A 70 -4.47 -8.04 7.76
C GLY A 70 -5.62 -9.04 7.89
N ARG A 71 -6.69 -8.86 7.10
CA ARG A 71 -7.87 -9.76 7.08
C ARG A 71 -7.64 -11.01 6.23
N HIS A 72 -6.88 -10.88 5.14
CA HIS A 72 -6.46 -11.98 4.29
C HIS A 72 -5.07 -11.70 3.73
N TYR A 73 -4.18 -12.68 3.75
CA TYR A 73 -2.87 -12.53 3.13
C TYR A 73 -2.98 -12.41 1.60
N ILE A 74 -2.36 -11.37 1.03
CA ILE A 74 -2.25 -11.18 -0.42
C ILE A 74 -0.80 -11.38 -0.84
N SER A 75 -0.54 -12.29 -1.78
CA SER A 75 0.83 -12.58 -2.20
C SER A 75 1.52 -11.37 -2.83
N VAL A 76 2.85 -11.30 -2.70
CA VAL A 76 3.65 -10.22 -3.32
C VAL A 76 3.35 -10.07 -4.81
N PRO A 77 3.28 -11.13 -5.64
CA PRO A 77 2.91 -10.99 -7.06
C PRO A 77 1.56 -10.30 -7.28
N ASN A 78 0.55 -10.58 -6.45
CA ASN A 78 -0.77 -9.94 -6.57
C ASN A 78 -0.75 -8.47 -6.14
N ILE A 79 0.09 -8.11 -5.17
CA ILE A 79 0.34 -6.71 -4.81
C ILE A 79 1.02 -5.98 -5.99
N LEU A 80 2.01 -6.59 -6.64
CA LEU A 80 2.66 -6.00 -7.81
C LEU A 80 1.70 -5.78 -8.98
N LEU A 81 0.80 -6.75 -9.25
CA LEU A 81 -0.27 -6.59 -10.23
C LEU A 81 -1.23 -5.44 -9.88
N THR A 82 -1.52 -5.25 -8.59
CA THR A 82 -2.32 -4.12 -8.11
C THR A 82 -1.61 -2.79 -8.40
N LEU A 83 -0.29 -2.71 -8.17
CA LEU A 83 0.50 -1.52 -8.48
C LEU A 83 0.56 -1.20 -9.98
N ASP A 84 0.56 -2.22 -10.85
CA ASP A 84 0.41 -2.04 -12.29
C ASP A 84 -0.95 -1.41 -12.63
N ALA A 85 -2.04 -1.98 -12.10
CA ALA A 85 -3.38 -1.46 -12.31
C ALA A 85 -3.53 -0.02 -11.79
N MET A 86 -2.93 0.30 -10.64
CA MET A 86 -2.87 1.66 -10.09
C MET A 86 -2.14 2.63 -11.04
N ALA A 87 -1.05 2.20 -11.67
CA ALA A 87 -0.30 3.02 -12.62
C ALA A 87 -1.13 3.32 -13.87
N MET A 88 -1.83 2.33 -14.42
CA MET A 88 -2.74 2.47 -15.56
C MET A 88 -3.89 3.46 -15.27
N ASN A 89 -4.36 3.48 -14.01
CA ASN A 89 -5.39 4.40 -13.52
C ASN A 89 -4.81 5.72 -12.97
N LYS A 90 -3.53 6.00 -13.21
CA LYS A 90 -2.84 7.22 -12.77
C LYS A 90 -2.91 7.48 -11.25
N MET A 91 -3.14 6.46 -10.43
CA MET A 91 -3.08 6.55 -8.96
C MET A 91 -1.62 6.74 -8.50
N ASN A 92 -1.42 7.19 -7.26
CA ASN A 92 -0.07 7.50 -6.78
C ASN A 92 0.16 7.25 -5.28
N VAL A 93 -0.81 6.70 -4.55
CA VAL A 93 -0.63 6.27 -3.17
C VAL A 93 -1.17 4.86 -3.01
N PHE A 94 -0.30 3.93 -2.65
CA PHE A 94 -0.67 2.59 -2.19
C PHE A 94 -0.75 2.66 -0.67
N HIS A 95 -1.97 2.72 -0.16
CA HIS A 95 -2.24 2.66 1.28
C HIS A 95 -2.26 1.19 1.66
N TRP A 96 -1.23 0.74 2.34
CA TRP A 96 -1.08 -0.66 2.70
C TRP A 96 -1.51 -0.85 4.15
N HIS A 97 -2.71 -1.38 4.34
CA HIS A 97 -3.23 -1.79 5.63
C HIS A 97 -2.69 -3.19 5.94
N ILE A 98 -1.53 -3.24 6.60
CA ILE A 98 -0.67 -4.42 6.59
C ILE A 98 -1.14 -5.48 7.59
N VAL A 99 -1.57 -5.04 8.77
CA VAL A 99 -1.88 -5.85 9.95
C VAL A 99 -3.22 -5.43 10.53
N ASP A 100 -3.96 -6.38 11.14
CA ASP A 100 -5.22 -6.12 11.84
C ASP A 100 -5.45 -7.22 12.90
N ASP A 101 -6.64 -7.32 13.47
CA ASP A 101 -7.03 -8.31 14.48
C ASP A 101 -6.75 -9.75 14.06
N GLN A 102 -6.98 -10.08 12.79
CA GLN A 102 -6.99 -11.45 12.31
C GLN A 102 -5.58 -11.96 11.95
N SER A 103 -4.67 -11.08 11.52
CA SER A 103 -3.29 -11.49 11.26
C SER A 103 -2.26 -10.37 11.32
N PHE A 104 -1.02 -10.77 11.63
CA PHE A 104 0.18 -9.94 11.63
C PHE A 104 1.21 -10.49 10.63
N PRO A 105 1.06 -10.23 9.32
CA PRO A 105 1.99 -10.76 8.30
C PRO A 105 3.29 -9.95 8.18
N TYR A 106 3.42 -8.77 8.79
CA TYR A 106 4.65 -7.98 8.72
C TYR A 106 5.78 -8.62 9.54
N GLN A 107 6.93 -8.89 8.92
CA GLN A 107 8.09 -9.43 9.65
C GLN A 107 8.93 -8.31 10.29
N SER A 108 8.73 -8.04 11.59
CA SER A 108 9.62 -7.13 12.32
C SER A 108 10.99 -7.79 12.58
N GLU A 109 12.08 -7.04 12.38
CA GLU A 109 13.42 -7.49 12.80
C GLU A 109 13.58 -7.36 14.32
N LYS A 110 12.96 -6.32 14.91
CA LYS A 110 13.01 -6.06 16.34
C LYS A 110 12.06 -6.94 17.16
N PHE A 111 10.93 -7.31 16.58
CA PHE A 111 9.90 -8.14 17.22
C PHE A 111 9.49 -9.32 16.31
N PRO A 112 10.40 -10.28 16.05
CA PRO A 112 10.14 -11.38 15.12
C PRO A 112 8.93 -12.24 15.54
N ASP A 113 8.67 -12.31 16.84
CA ASP A 113 7.55 -13.06 17.42
C ASP A 113 6.19 -12.57 16.92
N LEU A 114 6.05 -11.29 16.55
CA LEU A 114 4.79 -10.73 16.04
C LEU A 114 4.31 -11.50 14.80
N SER A 115 5.19 -11.69 13.81
CA SER A 115 4.85 -12.50 12.63
C SER A 115 4.85 -14.01 12.92
N LEU A 116 5.70 -14.47 13.83
CA LEU A 116 5.80 -15.90 14.15
C LEU A 116 4.49 -16.45 14.76
N TYR A 117 3.83 -15.67 15.61
CA TYR A 117 2.60 -16.06 16.30
C TYR A 117 1.34 -15.33 15.82
N GLY A 118 1.50 -14.23 15.07
CA GLY A 118 0.39 -13.42 14.58
C GLY A 118 0.05 -13.64 13.11
N ALA A 119 0.95 -14.17 12.27
CA ALA A 119 0.62 -14.48 10.88
C ALA A 119 -0.24 -15.75 10.78
N TYR A 120 -1.04 -15.86 9.70
CA TYR A 120 -1.83 -17.07 9.45
C TYR A 120 -0.99 -18.33 9.27
N HIS A 121 0.16 -18.19 8.63
CA HIS A 121 1.11 -19.27 8.37
C HIS A 121 2.50 -18.68 8.12
N SER A 122 3.56 -19.45 8.35
CA SER A 122 4.95 -19.00 8.15
C SER A 122 5.26 -18.59 6.70
N SER A 123 4.48 -19.07 5.72
CA SER A 123 4.58 -18.68 4.30
C SER A 123 3.73 -17.46 3.93
N MET A 124 2.97 -16.91 4.88
CA MET A 124 2.06 -15.76 4.70
C MET A 124 2.61 -14.55 5.45
N VAL A 125 3.89 -14.26 5.21
CA VAL A 125 4.66 -13.23 5.90
C VAL A 125 5.35 -12.36 4.85
N TYR A 126 5.27 -11.04 5.03
CA TYR A 126 6.03 -10.05 4.26
C TYR A 126 7.38 -9.85 4.91
N THR A 127 8.40 -10.46 4.31
CA THR A 127 9.79 -10.27 4.74
C THR A 127 10.29 -8.87 4.39
N LYS A 128 11.44 -8.49 4.94
CA LYS A 128 12.14 -7.26 4.55
C LYS A 128 12.33 -7.14 3.04
N ASP A 129 12.81 -8.21 2.41
CA ASP A 129 13.03 -8.24 0.96
C ASP A 129 11.73 -8.07 0.17
N ASN A 130 10.61 -8.64 0.66
CA ASN A 130 9.30 -8.44 0.04
C ASN A 130 8.86 -6.97 0.12
N ILE A 131 9.07 -6.32 1.27
CA ILE A 131 8.71 -4.91 1.46
C ILE A 131 9.58 -4.02 0.57
N GLU A 132 10.90 -4.24 0.53
CA GLU A 132 11.83 -3.51 -0.33
C GLU A 132 11.46 -3.67 -1.81
N GLN A 133 11.10 -4.89 -2.24
CA GLN A 133 10.61 -5.16 -3.58
C GLN A 133 9.33 -4.36 -3.90
N ILE A 134 8.34 -4.37 -3.02
CA ILE A 134 7.06 -3.66 -3.22
C ILE A 134 7.30 -2.15 -3.28
N VAL A 135 8.11 -1.61 -2.37
CA VAL A 135 8.46 -0.18 -2.31
C VAL A 135 9.16 0.26 -3.60
N GLU A 136 10.17 -0.49 -4.06
CA GLU A 136 10.88 -0.14 -5.29
C GLU A 136 9.98 -0.28 -6.53
N TYR A 137 9.17 -1.34 -6.60
CA TYR A 137 8.25 -1.56 -7.70
C TYR A 137 7.19 -0.45 -7.82
N ALA A 138 6.68 0.02 -6.68
CA ALA A 138 5.79 1.18 -6.59
C ALA A 138 6.52 2.47 -7.01
N ARG A 139 7.76 2.68 -6.54
CA ARG A 139 8.57 3.86 -6.89
C ARG A 139 8.80 3.98 -8.39
N LEU A 140 9.11 2.88 -9.07
CA LEU A 140 9.29 2.85 -10.54
C LEU A 140 8.03 3.29 -11.31
N ARG A 141 6.85 3.23 -10.67
CA ARG A 141 5.56 3.69 -11.22
C ARG A 141 5.12 5.05 -10.70
N GLY A 142 5.95 5.69 -9.85
CA GLY A 142 5.60 6.93 -9.18
C GLY A 142 4.43 6.76 -8.21
N ILE A 143 4.39 5.62 -7.51
CA ILE A 143 3.43 5.31 -6.47
C ILE A 143 4.16 5.33 -5.12
N ARG A 144 3.63 6.08 -4.17
CA ARG A 144 4.08 6.12 -2.78
C ARG A 144 3.51 4.92 -2.03
N VAL A 145 4.28 4.32 -1.13
CA VAL A 145 3.76 3.28 -0.22
C VAL A 145 3.54 3.91 1.14
N LEU A 146 2.28 4.06 1.53
CA LEU A 146 1.83 4.57 2.82
C LEU A 146 1.46 3.37 3.70
N PRO A 147 2.33 2.90 4.60
CA PRO A 147 1.99 1.79 5.47
C PRO A 147 1.04 2.24 6.58
N GLU A 148 0.18 1.32 7.00
CA GLU A 148 -0.70 1.48 8.15
C GLU A 148 -0.49 0.36 9.16
N PHE A 149 -0.31 0.77 10.42
CA PHE A 149 -0.34 -0.10 11.60
C PHE A 149 -1.32 0.54 12.57
N ASP A 150 -2.55 0.05 12.54
CA ASP A 150 -3.65 0.60 13.33
C ASP A 150 -3.46 0.32 14.82
N VAL A 151 -3.56 1.37 15.62
CA VAL A 151 -3.54 1.35 17.08
C VAL A 151 -4.49 2.43 17.63
N PRO A 152 -5.15 2.20 18.78
CA PRO A 152 -5.04 1.06 19.69
C PRO A 152 -6.07 -0.06 19.42
N GLY A 153 -7.04 0.16 18.53
CA GLY A 153 -7.97 -0.87 18.03
C GLY A 153 -7.26 -1.88 17.15
N HIS A 154 -7.99 -2.85 16.57
CA HIS A 154 -7.48 -3.72 15.51
C HIS A 154 -6.13 -4.43 15.78
N THR A 155 -5.86 -4.78 17.04
CA THR A 155 -4.54 -5.23 17.52
C THR A 155 -4.55 -6.62 18.13
N ARG A 156 -5.62 -7.41 17.97
CA ARG A 156 -5.71 -8.75 18.55
C ARG A 156 -4.55 -9.67 18.13
N SER A 157 -4.15 -9.65 16.86
CA SER A 157 -3.02 -10.47 16.36
C SER A 157 -1.69 -10.16 17.02
N TRP A 158 -1.50 -8.92 17.48
CA TRP A 158 -0.29 -8.47 18.19
C TRP A 158 -0.20 -9.14 19.57
N GLY A 159 -1.35 -9.32 20.22
CA GLY A 159 -1.48 -9.98 21.52
C GLY A 159 -1.15 -11.48 21.50
N ASN A 160 -1.14 -12.12 20.33
CA ASN A 160 -0.71 -13.53 20.22
C ASN A 160 0.76 -13.70 20.63
N ALA A 161 1.60 -12.72 20.28
CA ALA A 161 3.02 -12.70 20.67
C ALA A 161 3.23 -11.99 22.01
N TYR A 162 2.51 -10.89 22.25
CA TYR A 162 2.70 -10.04 23.42
C TYR A 162 1.37 -9.75 24.13
N PRO A 163 0.78 -10.71 24.86
CA PRO A 163 -0.55 -10.54 25.45
C PRO A 163 -0.64 -9.39 26.46
N ASN A 164 0.49 -9.01 27.06
CA ASN A 164 0.58 -7.94 28.06
C ASN A 164 0.47 -6.52 27.49
N ILE A 165 0.52 -6.35 26.17
CA ILE A 165 0.25 -5.05 25.51
C ILE A 165 -1.24 -4.82 25.27
N LEU A 166 -2.09 -5.84 25.42
CA LEU A 166 -3.54 -5.72 25.27
C LEU A 166 -4.24 -5.65 26.62
N THR A 167 -5.46 -5.11 26.63
CA THR A 167 -6.25 -4.97 27.86
C THR A 167 -6.98 -6.28 28.16
N PRO A 168 -6.80 -6.90 29.34
CA PRO A 168 -7.64 -8.03 29.74
C PRO A 168 -9.07 -7.56 29.98
N CYS A 169 -10.04 -8.14 29.27
CA CYS A 169 -11.45 -7.85 29.46
C CYS A 169 -12.01 -8.73 30.56
N TYR A 170 -12.80 -8.14 31.46
CA TYR A 170 -13.37 -8.85 32.61
C TYR A 170 -14.88 -9.02 32.51
N ARG A 171 -15.36 -10.20 32.93
CA ARG A 171 -16.77 -10.42 33.30
C ARG A 171 -16.80 -10.81 34.77
N GLY A 172 -17.16 -9.87 35.64
CA GLY A 172 -16.94 -10.02 37.08
C GLY A 172 -15.44 -10.05 37.37
N ASN A 173 -14.94 -11.12 38.00
CA ASN A 173 -13.51 -11.29 38.32
C ASN A 173 -12.76 -12.18 37.30
N GLU A 174 -13.45 -12.70 36.28
CA GLU A 174 -12.85 -13.60 35.29
C GLU A 174 -12.42 -12.85 34.04
N VAL A 175 -11.22 -13.15 33.54
CA VAL A 175 -10.73 -12.65 32.25
C VAL A 175 -11.40 -13.45 31.14
N VAL A 176 -12.18 -12.78 30.30
CA VAL A 176 -12.95 -13.41 29.21
C VAL A 176 -12.33 -13.19 27.82
N GLY A 177 -11.31 -12.34 27.72
CA GLY A 177 -10.64 -12.05 26.46
C GLY A 177 -9.64 -10.90 26.57
N LEU A 178 -9.11 -10.50 25.42
CA LEU A 178 -8.26 -9.32 25.26
C LEU A 178 -8.99 -8.31 24.37
N GLY A 179 -8.92 -7.04 24.75
CA GLY A 179 -9.48 -5.92 24.00
C GLY A 179 -8.38 -5.04 23.38
N PRO A 180 -8.64 -3.73 23.20
CA PRO A 180 -7.67 -2.80 22.62
C PRO A 180 -6.35 -2.75 23.40
N MET A 181 -5.30 -2.24 22.75
CA MET A 181 -4.00 -2.00 23.39
C MET A 181 -4.17 -1.29 24.73
N ASN A 182 -3.40 -1.72 25.73
CA ASN A 182 -3.48 -1.25 27.09
C ASN A 182 -2.68 0.07 27.26
N PRO A 183 -3.34 1.22 27.44
CA PRO A 183 -2.68 2.52 27.49
C PRO A 183 -2.02 2.82 28.84
N ILE A 184 -2.23 2.01 29.89
CA ILE A 184 -1.59 2.24 31.20
C ILE A 184 -0.25 1.49 31.34
N ARG A 185 0.19 0.77 30.31
CA ARG A 185 1.39 -0.06 30.31
C ARG A 185 2.52 0.59 29.51
N ASN A 186 3.64 0.89 30.17
CA ASN A 186 4.84 1.45 29.51
C ASN A 186 5.39 0.55 28.38
N ILE A 187 5.19 -0.77 28.48
CA ILE A 187 5.63 -1.71 27.44
C ILE A 187 4.89 -1.49 26.11
N THR A 188 3.62 -1.09 26.14
CA THR A 188 2.81 -0.77 24.96
C THR A 188 3.45 0.40 24.19
N TYR A 189 3.72 1.51 24.87
CA TYR A 189 4.37 2.68 24.26
C TYR A 189 5.78 2.39 23.75
N LYS A 190 6.54 1.57 24.48
CA LYS A 190 7.88 1.15 24.04
C LYS A 190 7.79 0.36 22.73
N MET A 191 6.86 -0.58 22.63
CA MET A 191 6.66 -1.37 21.41
C MET A 191 6.23 -0.51 20.23
N ILE A 192 5.21 0.32 20.39
CA ILE A 192 4.72 1.23 19.33
C ILE A 192 5.85 2.12 18.81
N ARG A 193 6.58 2.79 19.71
CA ARG A 193 7.71 3.65 19.35
C ARG A 193 8.77 2.89 18.55
N ASP A 194 9.14 1.72 19.06
CA ASP A 194 10.21 0.92 18.50
C ASP A 194 9.85 0.33 17.13
N LEU A 195 8.58 -0.07 16.94
CA LEU A 195 8.06 -0.55 15.67
C LEU A 195 7.90 0.59 14.65
N PHE A 196 7.40 1.75 15.07
CA PHE A 196 7.25 2.91 14.19
C PHE A 196 8.60 3.47 13.74
N HIS A 197 9.65 3.38 14.56
CA HIS A 197 11.01 3.68 14.11
C HIS A 197 11.49 2.70 13.04
N GLU A 198 11.23 1.39 13.20
CA GLU A 198 11.56 0.39 12.18
C GLU A 198 10.79 0.65 10.88
N MET A 199 9.50 0.97 10.96
CA MET A 199 8.69 1.33 9.79
C MET A 199 9.25 2.55 9.05
N GLN A 200 9.66 3.60 9.76
CA GLN A 200 10.27 4.79 9.15
C GLN A 200 11.54 4.46 8.36
N THR A 201 12.30 3.44 8.78
CA THR A 201 13.48 2.99 8.03
C THR A 201 13.14 2.14 6.82
N ARG A 202 12.02 1.41 6.84
CA ARG A 202 11.61 0.50 5.76
C ARG A 202 10.75 1.15 4.69
N PHE A 203 9.94 2.13 5.08
CA PHE A 203 9.04 2.85 4.21
C PHE A 203 9.54 4.29 4.02
N PRO A 204 10.08 4.65 2.85
CA PRO A 204 10.68 5.97 2.62
C PRO A 204 9.63 7.09 2.46
N ASP A 205 8.34 6.78 2.53
CA ASP A 205 7.31 7.80 2.46
C ASP A 205 7.36 8.73 3.67
N LYS A 206 7.04 10.01 3.45
CA LYS A 206 7.06 11.01 4.52
C LYS A 206 5.98 10.76 5.59
N TYR A 207 4.95 10.00 5.25
CA TYR A 207 3.79 9.77 6.11
C TYR A 207 3.67 8.29 6.46
N LEU A 208 3.12 8.05 7.65
CA LEU A 208 2.67 6.76 8.13
C LEU A 208 1.21 6.93 8.56
N HIS A 209 0.38 5.92 8.34
CA HIS A 209 -0.98 5.91 8.88
C HIS A 209 -0.98 5.12 10.20
N ILE A 210 -1.58 5.69 11.24
CA ILE A 210 -1.61 5.07 12.58
C ILE A 210 -2.96 4.41 12.90
N GLY A 211 -3.89 4.42 11.93
CA GLY A 211 -5.28 4.03 12.12
C GLY A 211 -5.97 4.93 13.14
N GLY A 212 -6.42 4.33 14.23
CA GLY A 212 -7.09 5.00 15.34
C GLY A 212 -8.61 4.90 15.28
N ASP A 213 -9.15 3.99 14.48
CA ASP A 213 -10.57 3.79 14.29
C ASP A 213 -11.16 2.69 15.21
N GLU A 214 -12.49 2.72 15.31
CA GLU A 214 -13.38 1.71 15.90
C GLU A 214 -12.99 1.14 17.29
N VAL A 215 -12.31 1.93 18.13
CA VAL A 215 -11.88 1.49 19.46
C VAL A 215 -13.07 1.12 20.35
N GLN A 216 -13.14 -0.16 20.72
CA GLN A 216 -14.16 -0.67 21.65
C GLN A 216 -13.79 -0.38 23.10
N MET A 217 -14.39 0.67 23.67
CA MET A 217 -14.07 1.18 25.01
C MET A 217 -14.51 0.27 26.17
N GLN A 218 -15.40 -0.71 25.94
CA GLN A 218 -16.01 -1.51 27.02
C GLN A 218 -15.01 -2.39 27.78
N CYS A 219 -13.86 -2.70 27.19
CA CYS A 219 -12.84 -3.55 27.80
C CYS A 219 -11.82 -2.76 28.64
N TRP A 220 -11.69 -1.44 28.43
CA TRP A 220 -10.87 -0.56 29.27
C TRP A 220 -11.57 -0.24 30.59
#